data_AF-A0AAN7R0R6-F1
#
_entry.id   AF-A0AAN7R0R6-F1
#
_cell.length_a   1.000
_cell.length_b   1.000
_cell.length_c   1.000
_cell.angle_alpha   90.00
_cell.angle_beta   90.00
_cell.angle_gamma   90.00
#
_symmetry.space_group_name_H-M   'P 1'
#
loop_
_entity.id
_entity.type
_entity.pdbx_description
1 polymer ?
#
loop_
_entity_poly.entity_id
_entity_poly.type
_entity_poly.pdbx_seq_one_letter_code
_entity_poly.pdbx_strand_id
1 'polypeptide(L)'
;MEASYPIKKGHNPPKPVPSPPSPVKPPTVCNNYYSCPKSSTCCCLYQYGSYCLAWGCCPLEAATCCDDDYSCCPHDYPVCNVNAGTCLMSKDNPLGVEALKRTPAEFHWALDEEGKKSSA
;
A
#
# COMPACT_ATOMS: atom_id res chain seq x y z
N MET A 1 -13.72 55.93 25.88
CA MET A 1 -13.21 54.67 26.47
C MET A 1 -12.42 53.97 25.37
N GLU A 2 -11.10 54.09 25.40
CA GLU A 2 -10.24 53.43 24.40
C GLU A 2 -9.71 52.11 24.98
N ALA A 3 -9.87 51.04 24.21
CA ALA A 3 -9.35 49.72 24.55
C ALA A 3 -7.87 49.65 24.15
N SER A 4 -6.98 49.67 25.15
CA SER A 4 -5.56 49.38 24.94
C SER A 4 -5.35 47.88 24.84
N TYR A 5 -5.16 47.39 23.61
CA TYR A 5 -4.75 46.01 23.37
C TYR A 5 -3.22 45.89 23.54
N PRO A 6 -2.71 44.85 24.23
CA PRO A 6 -1.27 44.66 24.36
C PRO A 6 -0.64 44.28 23.01
N ILE A 7 0.35 45.06 22.57
CA ILE A 7 1.22 44.71 21.45
C ILE A 7 2.15 43.55 21.85
N LYS A 8 2.18 42.50 21.03
CA LYS A 8 2.99 41.29 21.24
C LYS A 8 4.49 41.63 21.11
N LYS A 9 5.19 41.88 22.22
CA LYS A 9 6.64 42.18 22.27
C LYS A 9 7.54 40.93 22.37
N GLY A 10 7.12 39.81 21.78
CA GLY A 10 7.91 38.57 21.77
C GLY A 10 8.46 38.30 20.38
N HIS A 11 9.78 38.11 20.26
CA HIS A 11 10.34 37.47 19.07
C HIS A 11 9.71 36.07 18.95
N ASN A 12 9.21 35.73 17.76
CA ASN A 12 8.78 34.36 17.49
C ASN A 12 9.99 33.43 17.72
N PRO A 13 9.82 32.29 18.41
CA PRO A 13 10.90 31.31 18.52
C PRO A 13 11.37 30.92 17.11
N PRO A 14 12.67 30.63 16.92
CA PRO A 14 13.18 30.16 15.64
C PRO A 14 12.38 28.92 15.22
N LYS A 15 11.97 28.89 13.95
CA LYS A 15 11.27 27.74 13.38
C LYS A 15 12.08 26.48 13.71
N PRO A 16 11.46 25.41 14.24
CA PRO A 16 12.13 24.13 14.39
C PRO A 16 12.79 23.79 13.05
N VAL A 17 14.07 23.43 13.10
CA VAL A 17 14.84 22.95 11.94
C VAL A 17 13.98 21.95 11.16
N PRO A 18 13.90 22.04 9.83
CA PRO A 18 13.18 21.05 9.05
C PRO A 18 13.72 19.67 9.39
N SER A 19 12.85 18.80 9.88
CA SER A 19 13.19 17.40 10.17
C SER A 19 13.86 16.79 8.93
N PRO A 20 14.90 15.95 9.10
CA PRO A 20 15.53 15.25 7.97
C PRO A 20 14.45 14.60 7.10
N PRO A 21 14.58 14.60 5.76
CA PRO A 21 13.65 13.85 4.93
C PRO A 21 13.67 12.40 5.42
N SER A 22 12.51 11.90 5.85
CA SER A 22 12.36 10.50 6.26
C SER A 22 13.01 9.62 5.19
N PRO A 23 13.83 8.62 5.56
CA PRO A 23 14.51 7.78 4.59
C PRO A 23 13.48 7.24 3.60
N VAL A 24 13.73 7.46 2.31
CA VAL A 24 12.84 7.00 1.24
C VAL A 24 12.79 5.48 1.35
N LYS A 25 11.68 4.97 1.87
CA LYS A 25 11.49 3.53 2.06
C LYS A 25 11.60 2.87 0.67
N PRO A 26 12.48 1.87 0.48
CA PRO A 26 12.72 1.28 -0.83
C PRO A 26 11.44 0.60 -1.35
N PRO A 27 11.30 0.48 -2.69
CA PRO A 27 10.19 -0.27 -3.28
C PRO A 27 10.24 -1.74 -2.84
N THR A 28 9.07 -2.37 -2.70
CA THR A 28 9.00 -3.78 -2.33
C THR A 28 9.28 -4.63 -3.56
N VAL A 29 10.40 -5.36 -3.57
CA VAL A 29 10.73 -6.28 -4.67
C VAL A 29 10.01 -7.61 -4.45
N CYS A 30 9.15 -8.00 -5.40
CA CYS A 30 8.40 -9.27 -5.33
C CYS A 30 9.20 -10.43 -5.91
N ASN A 31 9.86 -10.19 -7.04
CA ASN A 31 10.75 -11.13 -7.70
C ASN A 31 11.71 -10.35 -8.62
N ASN A 32 12.61 -11.05 -9.31
CA ASN A 32 13.59 -10.50 -10.26
C ASN A 32 12.99 -9.62 -11.36
N TYR A 33 11.68 -9.76 -11.62
CA TYR A 33 11.01 -8.98 -12.65
C TYR A 33 9.88 -8.09 -12.13
N TYR A 34 9.38 -8.28 -10.92
CA TYR A 34 8.20 -7.57 -10.43
C TYR A 34 8.52 -6.79 -9.17
N SER A 35 8.11 -5.53 -9.14
CA SER A 35 8.19 -4.69 -7.94
C SER A 35 6.88 -3.98 -7.64
N CYS A 36 6.67 -3.69 -6.37
CA CYS A 36 5.57 -2.90 -5.88
C CYS A 36 6.07 -1.55 -5.32
N PRO A 37 5.19 -0.53 -5.31
CA PRO A 37 5.50 0.73 -4.66
C PRO A 37 5.81 0.53 -3.18
N LYS A 38 6.45 1.54 -2.57
CA LYS A 38 6.80 1.52 -1.14
C LYS A 38 5.59 1.16 -0.27
N SER A 39 5.84 0.51 0.86
CA SER A 39 4.80 0.09 1.81
C SER A 39 3.72 -0.83 1.22
N SER A 40 4.05 -1.57 0.15
CA SER A 40 3.15 -2.54 -0.46
C SER A 40 3.58 -3.97 -0.18
N THR A 41 2.62 -4.89 -0.19
CA THR A 41 2.86 -6.33 -0.05
C THR A 41 2.69 -7.02 -1.40
N CYS A 42 3.64 -7.90 -1.72
CA CYS A 42 3.62 -8.71 -2.93
C CYS A 42 2.74 -9.95 -2.75
N CYS A 43 1.72 -10.07 -3.58
CA CYS A 43 0.84 -11.23 -3.64
C CYS A 43 0.95 -11.93 -4.99
N CYS A 44 0.96 -13.26 -4.96
CA CYS A 44 0.84 -14.06 -6.17
C CYS A 44 -0.57 -13.88 -6.75
N LEU A 45 -0.68 -13.54 -8.04
CA LEU A 45 -1.96 -13.48 -8.77
C LEU A 45 -2.21 -14.76 -9.57
N TYR A 46 -1.13 -15.45 -9.96
CA TYR A 46 -1.25 -16.65 -10.76
C TYR A 46 -0.12 -17.60 -10.39
N GLN A 47 -0.45 -18.61 -9.59
CA GLN A 47 0.48 -19.62 -9.15
C GLN A 47 0.48 -20.80 -10.12
N TYR A 48 1.67 -21.13 -10.66
CA TYR A 48 1.92 -22.30 -11.48
C TYR A 48 2.97 -23.17 -10.79
N GLY A 49 2.52 -24.21 -10.10
CA GLY A 49 3.37 -25.04 -9.25
C GLY A 49 4.00 -24.21 -8.12
N SER A 50 5.33 -24.14 -8.07
CA SER A 50 6.09 -23.34 -7.09
C SER A 50 6.39 -21.91 -7.56
N TYR A 51 5.95 -21.52 -8.76
CA TYR A 51 6.28 -20.23 -9.36
C TYR A 51 5.03 -19.35 -9.49
N CYS A 52 5.20 -18.05 -9.26
CA CYS A 52 4.18 -17.05 -9.53
C CYS A 52 4.45 -16.41 -10.89
N LEU A 53 3.55 -16.62 -11.86
CA LEU A 53 3.66 -16.04 -13.20
C LEU A 53 3.30 -14.55 -13.20
N ALA A 54 2.39 -14.16 -12.30
CA ALA A 54 1.93 -12.79 -12.13
C ALA A 54 1.92 -12.40 -10.66
N TRP A 55 2.25 -11.13 -10.41
CA TRP A 55 2.33 -10.53 -9.08
C TRP A 55 1.42 -9.31 -8.99
N GLY A 56 0.84 -9.14 -7.81
CA GLY A 56 -0.01 -8.01 -7.48
C GLY A 56 0.49 -7.33 -6.22
N CYS A 57 0.26 -6.03 -6.16
CA CYS A 57 0.62 -5.15 -5.06
C CYS A 57 -0.60 -4.80 -4.24
N CYS A 58 -0.54 -5.16 -2.97
CA CYS A 58 -1.44 -4.64 -1.95
C CYS A 58 -0.89 -3.34 -1.41
N PRO A 59 -1.67 -2.24 -1.36
CA PRO A 59 -1.20 -0.93 -0.88
C PRO A 59 -0.97 -0.86 0.65
N LEU A 60 -0.91 -2.02 1.31
CA LEU A 60 -0.73 -2.17 2.74
C LEU A 60 0.54 -2.97 3.03
N GLU A 61 1.25 -2.60 4.08
CA GLU A 61 2.37 -3.36 4.63
C GLU A 61 1.84 -4.62 5.35
N ALA A 62 2.52 -5.74 5.15
CA ALA A 62 2.19 -7.04 5.76
C ALA A 62 0.73 -7.50 5.52
N ALA A 63 0.17 -7.21 4.35
CA ALA A 63 -1.18 -7.63 3.99
C ALA A 63 -1.27 -9.15 3.77
N THR A 64 -2.42 -9.72 4.12
CA THR A 64 -2.74 -11.12 3.81
C THR A 64 -3.31 -11.20 2.39
N CYS A 65 -2.69 -12.03 1.57
CA CYS A 65 -3.17 -12.33 0.23
C CYS A 65 -4.35 -13.31 0.30
N CYS A 66 -5.54 -12.90 -0.12
CA CYS A 66 -6.68 -13.79 -0.29
C CYS A 66 -6.50 -14.75 -1.48
N ASP A 67 -7.22 -15.87 -1.43
CA ASP A 67 -7.26 -16.92 -2.46
C ASP A 67 -7.99 -16.50 -3.76
N ASP A 68 -8.68 -15.36 -3.74
CA ASP A 68 -9.39 -14.77 -4.88
C ASP A 68 -8.44 -14.16 -5.95
N ASP A 69 -7.13 -14.26 -5.72
CA ASP A 69 -6.04 -13.68 -6.52
C ASP A 69 -6.09 -12.15 -6.68
N TYR A 70 -7.22 -11.47 -6.47
CA TYR A 70 -7.38 -10.03 -6.70
C TYR A 70 -7.51 -9.20 -5.42
N SER A 71 -7.84 -9.86 -4.32
CA SER A 71 -8.23 -9.22 -3.07
C SER A 71 -7.15 -9.39 -2.00
N CYS A 72 -6.93 -8.40 -1.16
CA CYS A 72 -6.09 -8.54 0.02
C CYS A 72 -6.60 -7.80 1.23
N CYS A 73 -6.17 -8.31 2.38
CA CYS A 73 -6.63 -7.85 3.66
C CYS A 73 -5.50 -7.27 4.49
N PRO A 74 -5.76 -6.25 5.32
CA PRO A 74 -4.80 -5.80 6.32
C PRO A 74 -4.44 -6.93 7.29
N HIS A 75 -3.26 -6.84 7.89
CA HIS A 75 -2.81 -7.78 8.91
C HIS A 75 -3.81 -7.89 10.09
N ASP A 76 -4.48 -6.80 10.46
CA ASP A 76 -5.49 -6.78 11.53
C ASP A 76 -6.76 -7.59 11.19
N TYR A 77 -7.03 -7.84 9.91
CA TYR A 77 -8.19 -8.59 9.44
C TYR A 77 -7.77 -9.74 8.52
N PRO A 78 -7.09 -10.77 9.04
CA PRO A 78 -6.46 -11.80 8.21
C PRO A 78 -7.46 -12.75 7.55
N VAL A 79 -8.74 -12.74 7.95
CA VAL A 79 -9.76 -13.67 7.43
C VAL A 79 -10.41 -13.06 6.19
N CYS A 80 -10.05 -13.56 5.02
CA CYS A 80 -10.67 -13.17 3.76
C CYS A 80 -12.06 -13.78 3.58
N ASN A 81 -13.10 -12.94 3.52
CA ASN A 81 -14.41 -13.31 3.04
C ASN A 81 -14.55 -12.88 1.57
N VAL A 82 -14.09 -13.74 0.67
CA VAL A 82 -14.07 -13.50 -0.79
C VAL A 82 -15.48 -13.33 -1.36
N ASN A 83 -16.49 -14.03 -0.82
CA ASN A 83 -17.87 -13.96 -1.30
C ASN A 83 -18.51 -12.59 -1.01
N ALA A 84 -18.22 -12.04 0.18
CA ALA A 84 -18.69 -10.71 0.56
C ALA A 84 -17.72 -9.57 0.14
N GLY A 85 -16.53 -9.89 -0.37
CA GLY A 85 -15.49 -8.91 -0.66
C GLY A 85 -14.99 -8.16 0.58
N THR A 86 -14.97 -8.82 1.74
CA THR A 86 -14.61 -8.20 3.02
C THR A 86 -13.55 -9.00 3.76
N CYS A 87 -12.86 -8.34 4.68
CA CYS A 87 -11.85 -8.90 5.56
C CYS A 87 -12.37 -8.87 6.99
N LEU A 88 -12.35 -10.01 7.67
CA LEU A 88 -12.78 -10.15 9.05
C LEU A 88 -11.56 -10.37 9.96
N MET A 89 -11.69 -9.94 11.21
CA MET A 89 -10.68 -10.21 12.23
C MET A 89 -10.70 -11.69 12.64
N SER A 90 -11.91 -12.28 12.68
CA SER A 90 -12.18 -13.68 13.01
C SER A 90 -13.39 -14.15 12.20
N LYS A 91 -13.55 -15.48 12.03
CA LYS A 91 -14.65 -16.08 11.25
C LYS A 91 -16.05 -15.69 11.74
N ASP A 92 -16.20 -15.38 13.03
CA ASP A 92 -17.48 -15.06 13.68
C ASP A 92 -17.68 -13.56 13.94
N ASN A 93 -16.78 -12.69 13.46
CA ASN A 93 -16.89 -11.26 13.69
C ASN A 93 -17.88 -10.62 12.70
N PRO A 94 -18.97 -9.98 13.15
CA PRO A 94 -19.91 -9.30 12.24
C PRO A 94 -19.33 -8.01 11.65
N LEU A 95 -18.22 -7.52 12.19
CA LEU A 95 -17.53 -6.32 11.71
C LEU A 95 -16.36 -6.71 10.81
N GLY A 96 -16.52 -6.41 9.52
CA GLY A 96 -15.49 -6.55 8.50
C GLY A 96 -15.10 -5.21 7.90
N VAL A 97 -13.86 -5.12 7.44
CA VAL A 97 -13.42 -4.03 6.55
C VAL A 97 -13.55 -4.49 5.11
N GLU A 98 -13.73 -3.57 4.17
CA GLU A 98 -13.74 -3.91 2.75
C GLU A 98 -12.37 -4.45 2.33
N ALA A 99 -12.36 -5.52 1.54
CA ALA A 99 -11.12 -6.07 1.01
C ALA A 99 -10.51 -5.09 0.00
N LEU A 100 -9.21 -4.87 0.12
CA LEU A 100 -8.50 -3.99 -0.79
C LEU A 100 -8.23 -4.71 -2.10
N LYS A 101 -8.47 -4.00 -3.20
CA LYS A 101 -8.10 -4.50 -4.52
C LYS A 101 -6.60 -4.38 -4.71
N ARG A 102 -6.00 -5.46 -5.20
CA ARG A 102 -4.61 -5.48 -5.63
C ARG A 102 -4.46 -4.63 -6.89
N THR A 103 -3.32 -3.97 -7.00
CA THR A 103 -2.87 -3.39 -8.27
C THR A 103 -1.90 -4.37 -8.93
N PRO A 104 -1.83 -4.45 -10.27
CA PRO A 104 -0.80 -5.25 -10.92
C PRO A 104 0.59 -4.74 -10.51
N ALA A 105 1.52 -5.64 -10.24
CA ALA A 105 2.88 -5.25 -9.94
C ALA A 105 3.58 -4.68 -11.17
N GLU A 106 4.48 -3.72 -10.94
CA GLU A 106 5.30 -3.12 -11.98
C GLU A 106 6.26 -4.20 -12.50
N PHE A 107 6.15 -4.53 -13.78
CA PHE A 107 6.96 -5.56 -14.44
C PHE A 107 8.12 -4.88 -15.16
N HIS A 108 9.35 -5.18 -14.75
CA HIS A 108 10.56 -4.44 -15.10
C HIS A 108 10.89 -4.47 -16.60
N TRP A 109 10.58 -5.55 -17.34
CA TRP A 109 10.78 -5.61 -18.80
C TRP A 109 9.78 -4.75 -19.60
N ALA A 110 8.69 -4.26 -18.99
CA ALA A 110 7.69 -3.44 -19.65
C ALA A 110 8.04 -1.94 -19.65
N LEU A 111 9.19 -1.58 -19.06
CA LEU A 111 9.69 -0.22 -18.91
C LEU A 111 11.00 -0.01 -19.71
N ASP A 112 11.04 -0.49 -20.94
CA ASP A 112 11.85 0.19 -21.96
C ASP A 112 11.00 1.35 -22.51
N GLU A 113 11.55 2.55 -22.38
CA GLU A 113 10.86 3.83 -22.42
C GLU A 113 10.21 4.15 -23.79
N GLU A 114 9.11 4.92 -23.71
CA GLU A 114 8.37 5.57 -24.80
C GLU A 114 7.18 4.77 -25.39
N GLY A 115 6.07 4.76 -24.64
CA GLY A 115 4.77 5.02 -25.28
C GLY A 115 4.07 3.88 -26.03
N LYS A 116 4.24 2.61 -25.63
CA LYS A 116 3.34 1.55 -26.13
C LYS A 116 2.97 0.53 -25.08
N LYS A 117 1.78 0.72 -24.52
CA LYS A 117 1.01 -0.31 -23.82
C LYS A 117 0.96 -1.56 -24.72
N SER A 118 1.77 -2.56 -24.40
CA SER A 118 1.74 -3.85 -25.09
C SER A 118 0.58 -4.65 -24.52
N SER A 119 -0.61 -4.41 -25.08
CA SER A 119 -1.74 -5.33 -24.95
C SER A 119 -1.49 -6.50 -25.89
N ALA A 120 -1.25 -7.68 -25.32
CA ALA A 120 -1.46 -8.94 -26.03
C ALA A 120 -2.97 -9.20 -26.19
#